data_AF-A0A7L1XHA6-F1
#
_entry.id   AF-A0A7L1XHA6-F1
#
_cell.length_a   1.000
_cell.length_b   1.000
_cell.length_c   1.000
_cell.angle_alpha   90.00
_cell.angle_beta   90.00
_cell.angle_gamma   90.00
#
_symmetry.space_group_name_H-M   'P 1'
#
loop_
_entity.id
_entity.type
_entity.pdbx_description
1 polymer ?
#
loop_
_entity_poly.entity_id
_entity_poly.type
_entity_poly.pdbx_seq_one_letter_code
_entity_poly.pdbx_strand_id
1 'polypeptide(L)'
;MVEAVLIDLFSLPAHLQGNIQGLLRNTLETIEKCSSIPAPFIYVMYCQRQESERNSEEEALLPNLRDFQSLKTRLEVVRSLTTAAALYTIKQRLDEKDLSIIKVILPALRKDLMTVYIDHLFTAVYQFEFEGLQVTSDCENLQRTDSRSEGQALPLQDVALIRSEIQMYLESLPSLKGELTILRSSLIPDDIFLHGFTTRAGGISYIPTLSSCNLFSSSKRRDPQVVVKENLRRLANAAGFNPETFHRVKTDHANAVCVMGKTEPDSYDGIVTNQKGVTIAAPGADCIPVLFADPVRKACGAAHSGWKGTLLGVSMATVNAMVSEYGCDVKDIRVVLGPSVGPCCYKLPHESAKEFHRIGPKCVRQFDSACPYIDIRRATRILLESGGILPENIQDDSVTDQNQNVTLCTACHPDKFYSHFRDGTNFGTQIGFISIKD
;
A
#
# COMPACT_ATOMS: atom_id res chain seq x y z
N MET A 1 -20.43 18.51 3.18
CA MET A 1 -20.56 19.35 1.97
C MET A 1 -19.84 18.64 0.87
N VAL A 2 -20.40 18.53 -0.33
CA VAL A 2 -19.73 17.88 -1.47
C VAL A 2 -18.48 18.68 -1.83
N GLU A 3 -17.35 17.99 -1.96
CA GLU A 3 -16.06 18.61 -2.25
C GLU A 3 -15.69 18.49 -3.73
N ALA A 4 -16.08 17.38 -4.36
CA ALA A 4 -15.88 17.14 -5.79
C ALA A 4 -17.13 16.51 -6.45
N VAL A 5 -17.32 16.81 -7.73
CA VAL A 5 -18.33 16.21 -8.60
C VAL A 5 -17.62 15.50 -9.74
N LEU A 6 -17.85 14.21 -9.90
CA LEU A 6 -17.38 13.40 -11.02
C LEU A 6 -18.54 13.17 -11.99
N ILE A 7 -18.39 13.58 -13.25
CA ILE A 7 -19.38 13.38 -14.31
C ILE A 7 -18.86 12.29 -15.24
N ASP A 8 -19.51 11.13 -15.26
CA ASP A 8 -19.17 10.01 -16.14
C ASP A 8 -19.92 10.09 -17.47
N LEU A 9 -19.17 10.38 -18.54
CA LEU A 9 -19.66 10.40 -19.91
C LEU A 9 -19.21 9.18 -20.74
N PHE A 10 -18.56 8.18 -20.12
CA PHE A 10 -18.18 6.96 -20.82
C PHE A 10 -19.41 6.19 -21.31
N SER A 11 -19.30 5.60 -22.50
CA SER A 11 -20.32 4.71 -23.08
C SER A 11 -21.71 5.34 -23.26
N LEU A 12 -21.81 6.66 -23.42
CA LEU A 12 -23.07 7.29 -23.81
C LEU A 12 -23.53 6.74 -25.17
N PRO A 13 -24.81 6.31 -25.30
CA PRO A 13 -25.35 5.81 -26.56
C PRO A 13 -25.10 6.77 -27.72
N ALA A 14 -24.78 6.24 -28.91
CA ALA A 14 -24.43 7.06 -30.08
C ALA A 14 -25.49 8.11 -30.47
N HIS A 15 -26.77 7.86 -30.18
CA HIS A 15 -27.85 8.82 -30.43
C HIS A 15 -27.89 9.99 -29.41
N LEU A 16 -27.33 9.80 -28.21
CA LEU A 16 -27.15 10.85 -27.20
C LEU A 16 -25.81 11.56 -27.34
N GLN A 17 -24.86 11.00 -28.10
CA GLN A 17 -23.56 11.62 -28.35
C GLN A 17 -23.68 13.01 -29.00
N GLY A 18 -24.67 13.20 -29.88
CA GLY A 18 -24.98 14.50 -30.49
C GLY A 18 -25.52 15.56 -29.50
N ASN A 19 -25.97 15.16 -28.31
CA ASN A 19 -26.58 16.05 -27.31
C ASN A 19 -25.78 16.13 -25.98
N ILE A 20 -24.56 15.54 -25.94
CA ILE A 20 -23.68 15.57 -24.76
C ILE A 20 -23.40 16.99 -24.30
N GLN A 21 -23.28 17.93 -25.24
CA GLN A 21 -23.02 19.33 -24.93
C GLN A 21 -24.15 19.99 -24.13
N GLY A 22 -25.41 19.76 -24.54
CA GLY A 22 -26.58 20.31 -23.86
C GLY A 22 -26.76 19.68 -22.48
N LEU A 23 -26.55 18.38 -22.39
CA LEU A 23 -26.61 17.65 -21.12
C LEU A 23 -25.54 18.14 -20.14
N LEU A 24 -24.28 18.23 -20.58
CA LEU A 24 -23.17 18.72 -19.76
C LEU A 24 -23.40 20.18 -19.33
N ARG A 25 -23.87 21.05 -20.23
CA ARG A 25 -24.20 22.44 -19.92
C ARG A 25 -25.28 22.52 -18.84
N ASN A 26 -26.38 21.78 -18.99
CA ASN A 26 -27.47 21.75 -18.01
C ASN A 26 -26.99 21.23 -16.64
N THR A 27 -26.16 20.19 -16.62
CA THR A 27 -25.59 19.65 -15.38
C THR A 27 -24.68 20.67 -14.69
N LEU A 28 -23.79 21.33 -15.45
CA LEU A 28 -22.89 22.35 -14.90
C LEU A 28 -23.65 23.58 -14.38
N GLU A 29 -24.67 24.06 -15.10
CA GLU A 29 -25.54 25.16 -14.63
C GLU A 29 -26.30 24.80 -13.35
N THR A 30 -26.75 23.56 -13.23
CA THR A 30 -27.43 23.07 -12.02
C THR A 30 -26.47 23.02 -10.84
N ILE A 31 -25.25 22.51 -11.05
CA ILE A 31 -24.21 22.51 -10.02
C ILE A 31 -23.89 23.94 -9.59
N GLU A 32 -23.72 24.87 -10.52
CA GLU A 32 -23.42 26.28 -10.20
C GLU A 32 -24.54 26.94 -9.37
N LYS A 33 -25.82 26.69 -9.71
CA LYS A 33 -26.98 27.22 -8.98
C LYS A 33 -27.15 26.61 -7.59
N CYS A 34 -26.82 25.33 -7.42
CA CYS A 34 -27.01 24.60 -6.16
C CYS A 34 -25.79 24.65 -5.23
N SER A 35 -24.65 25.16 -5.69
CA SER A 35 -23.41 25.18 -4.91
C SER A 35 -23.47 26.19 -3.75
N SER A 36 -23.32 25.70 -2.51
CA SER A 36 -22.94 26.55 -1.38
C SER A 36 -21.49 27.04 -1.55
N ILE A 37 -21.15 28.21 -0.98
CA ILE A 37 -19.74 28.69 -0.99
C ILE A 37 -18.92 27.84 0.01
N PRO A 38 -17.79 27.24 -0.39
CA PRO A 38 -17.19 27.25 -1.74
C PRO A 38 -17.72 26.14 -2.67
N ALA A 39 -17.80 26.45 -3.98
CA ALA A 39 -18.26 25.51 -5.01
C ALA A 39 -17.32 24.28 -5.15
N PRO A 40 -17.84 23.08 -5.46
CA PRO A 40 -17.04 21.86 -5.57
C PRO A 40 -16.07 21.89 -6.77
N PHE A 41 -15.05 21.03 -6.73
CA PHE A 41 -14.25 20.70 -7.92
C PHE A 41 -15.05 19.81 -8.86
N ILE A 42 -14.88 19.94 -10.17
CA ILE A 42 -15.66 19.19 -11.16
C ILE A 42 -14.70 18.45 -12.09
N TYR A 43 -14.88 17.14 -12.19
CA TYR A 43 -14.11 16.26 -13.06
C TYR A 43 -15.06 15.63 -14.07
N VAL A 44 -14.82 15.86 -15.36
CA VAL A 44 -15.60 15.24 -16.44
C VAL A 44 -14.75 14.14 -17.06
N MET A 45 -15.17 12.88 -16.92
CA MET A 45 -14.45 11.77 -17.52
C MET A 45 -15.06 11.37 -18.87
N TYR A 46 -14.20 11.21 -19.87
CA TYR A 46 -14.59 10.95 -21.25
C TYR A 46 -13.65 9.94 -21.93
N CYS A 47 -14.22 9.03 -22.73
CA CYS A 47 -13.49 7.96 -23.41
C CYS A 47 -12.82 8.49 -24.69
N GLN A 48 -11.50 8.31 -24.81
CA GLN A 48 -10.77 8.68 -26.01
C GLN A 48 -10.85 7.56 -27.08
N ARG A 49 -11.42 7.84 -28.26
CA ARG A 49 -11.38 6.92 -29.41
C ARG A 49 -10.04 7.02 -30.16
N GLN A 50 -9.64 5.94 -30.84
CA GLN A 50 -8.40 5.90 -31.64
C GLN A 50 -8.42 6.92 -32.79
N GLU A 51 -7.22 7.24 -33.30
CA GLU A 51 -6.87 8.45 -34.07
C GLU A 51 -7.70 8.76 -35.33
N SER A 52 -8.55 7.85 -35.82
CA SER A 52 -9.36 8.04 -37.03
C SER A 52 -10.58 8.97 -36.86
N GLU A 53 -10.94 9.34 -35.63
CA GLU A 53 -12.05 10.28 -35.32
C GLU A 53 -11.55 11.60 -34.67
N ARG A 54 -10.26 11.92 -34.82
CA ARG A 54 -9.56 13.01 -34.12
C ARG A 54 -10.17 14.41 -34.26
N ASN A 55 -10.81 14.74 -35.37
CA ASN A 55 -11.07 16.16 -35.70
C ASN A 55 -12.50 16.66 -35.39
N SER A 56 -13.51 15.80 -35.27
CA SER A 56 -14.91 16.28 -35.20
C SER A 56 -15.49 16.45 -33.79
N GLU A 57 -15.09 15.62 -32.82
CA GLU A 57 -15.68 15.65 -31.47
C GLU A 57 -14.91 16.57 -30.50
N GLU A 58 -13.61 16.73 -30.71
CA GLU A 58 -12.74 17.58 -29.89
C GLU A 58 -13.07 19.07 -30.04
N GLU A 59 -13.34 19.51 -31.27
CA GLU A 59 -13.82 20.86 -31.58
C GLU A 59 -15.24 21.14 -31.04
N ALA A 60 -16.01 20.10 -30.70
CA ALA A 60 -17.41 20.22 -30.33
C ALA A 60 -17.60 20.43 -28.80
N LEU A 61 -16.84 19.73 -27.95
CA LEU A 61 -17.00 19.83 -26.48
C LEU A 61 -16.30 21.04 -25.85
N LEU A 62 -15.14 21.43 -26.39
CA LEU A 62 -14.28 22.51 -25.85
C LEU A 62 -14.87 23.94 -25.90
N PRO A 63 -15.68 24.34 -26.91
CA PRO A 63 -16.25 25.70 -26.96
C PRO A 63 -17.21 26.00 -25.81
N ASN A 64 -18.06 25.04 -25.41
CA ASN A 64 -19.09 25.24 -24.37
C ASN A 64 -18.50 25.33 -22.94
N LEU A 65 -17.34 24.72 -22.70
CA LEU A 65 -16.64 24.81 -21.40
C LEU A 65 -16.06 26.22 -21.15
N ARG A 66 -15.91 27.04 -22.21
CA ARG A 66 -15.38 28.42 -22.09
C ARG A 66 -16.38 29.38 -21.45
N ASP A 67 -17.67 29.07 -21.51
CA ASP A 67 -18.77 29.90 -21.00
C ASP A 67 -18.84 29.89 -19.45
N PHE A 68 -18.36 28.83 -18.79
CA PHE A 68 -18.37 28.68 -17.34
C PHE A 68 -17.14 29.32 -16.67
N GLN A 69 -17.01 30.65 -16.80
CA GLN A 69 -15.86 31.40 -16.26
C GLN A 69 -15.67 31.25 -14.74
N SER A 70 -16.75 31.09 -13.98
CA SER A 70 -16.77 30.87 -12.52
C SER A 70 -16.18 29.52 -12.10
N LEU A 71 -16.32 28.49 -12.95
CA LEU A 71 -15.85 27.12 -12.72
C LEU A 71 -14.51 26.83 -13.38
N LYS A 72 -13.97 27.78 -14.15
CA LYS A 72 -12.80 27.57 -15.03
C LYS A 72 -11.53 27.10 -14.30
N THR A 73 -11.37 27.42 -13.02
CA THR A 73 -10.25 26.98 -12.19
C THR A 73 -10.52 25.69 -11.41
N ARG A 74 -11.77 25.19 -11.43
CA ARG A 74 -12.24 24.03 -10.67
C ARG A 74 -12.77 22.89 -11.56
N LEU A 75 -12.90 23.12 -12.87
CA LEU A 75 -13.38 22.15 -13.86
C LEU A 75 -12.21 21.55 -14.65
N GLU A 76 -12.07 20.24 -14.62
CA GLU A 76 -11.06 19.47 -15.34
C GLU A 76 -11.72 18.36 -16.18
N VAL A 77 -11.28 18.21 -17.43
CA VAL A 77 -11.72 17.11 -18.31
C VAL A 77 -10.64 16.05 -18.35
N VAL A 78 -10.96 14.84 -17.88
CA VAL A 78 -10.05 13.70 -17.83
C VAL A 78 -10.36 12.76 -18.99
N ARG A 79 -9.42 12.66 -19.92
CA ARG A 79 -9.52 11.83 -21.12
C ARG A 79 -8.67 10.59 -20.96
N SER A 80 -9.23 9.42 -21.20
CA SER A 80 -8.50 8.16 -21.11
C SER A 80 -9.12 7.10 -22.01
N LEU A 81 -8.32 6.09 -22.36
CA LEU A 81 -8.78 4.94 -23.15
C LEU A 81 -9.66 3.98 -22.33
N THR A 82 -9.51 3.97 -21.01
CA THR A 82 -10.17 3.04 -20.11
C THR A 82 -10.76 3.76 -18.89
N THR A 83 -11.73 3.13 -18.23
CA THR A 83 -12.37 3.68 -17.03
C THR A 83 -11.39 3.66 -15.85
N ALA A 84 -10.60 2.59 -15.73
CA ALA A 84 -9.55 2.47 -14.72
C ALA A 84 -8.53 3.62 -14.79
N ALA A 85 -8.06 3.96 -15.99
CA ALA A 85 -7.10 5.03 -16.19
C ALA A 85 -7.67 6.40 -15.80
N ALA A 86 -8.89 6.71 -16.27
CA ALA A 86 -9.56 7.97 -15.94
C ALA A 86 -9.77 8.11 -14.41
N LEU A 87 -10.29 7.07 -13.76
CA LEU A 87 -10.54 7.09 -12.32
C LEU A 87 -9.26 7.18 -11.51
N TYR A 88 -8.19 6.52 -11.93
CA TYR A 88 -6.89 6.64 -11.27
C TYR A 88 -6.33 8.06 -11.37
N THR A 89 -6.43 8.71 -12.55
CA THR A 89 -6.05 10.12 -12.71
C THR A 89 -6.92 11.04 -11.86
N ILE A 90 -8.23 10.84 -11.82
CA ILE A 90 -9.13 11.61 -10.96
C ILE A 90 -8.75 11.44 -9.50
N LYS A 91 -8.48 10.20 -9.06
CA LYS A 91 -8.03 9.92 -7.70
C LYS A 91 -6.75 10.69 -7.35
N GLN A 92 -5.79 10.77 -8.28
CA GLN A 92 -4.58 11.59 -8.10
C GLN A 92 -4.94 13.07 -7.86
N ARG A 93 -5.86 13.62 -8.67
CA ARG A 93 -6.32 15.01 -8.53
C ARG A 93 -7.06 15.27 -7.21
N LEU A 94 -7.86 14.32 -6.76
CA LEU A 94 -8.55 14.39 -5.47
C LEU A 94 -7.54 14.39 -4.32
N ASP A 95 -6.53 13.52 -4.39
CA ASP A 95 -5.50 13.41 -3.36
C ASP A 95 -4.56 14.62 -3.30
N GLU A 96 -4.21 15.20 -4.45
CA GLU A 96 -3.44 16.45 -4.53
C GLU A 96 -4.14 17.63 -3.81
N LYS A 97 -5.47 17.54 -3.68
CA LYS A 97 -6.33 18.57 -3.08
C LYS A 97 -6.94 18.14 -1.74
N ASP A 98 -6.57 16.96 -1.23
CA ASP A 98 -7.11 16.35 -0.01
C ASP A 98 -8.64 16.19 0.02
N LEU A 99 -9.26 15.96 -1.14
CA LEU A 99 -10.71 15.80 -1.29
C LEU A 99 -11.13 14.35 -1.02
N SER A 100 -12.28 14.18 -0.37
CA SER A 100 -12.78 12.88 0.10
C SER A 100 -14.29 12.73 -0.01
N ILE A 101 -15.07 13.79 -0.20
CA ILE A 101 -16.54 13.72 -0.36
C ILE A 101 -16.90 14.00 -1.82
N ILE A 102 -17.24 12.95 -2.56
CA ILE A 102 -17.42 12.98 -4.01
C ILE A 102 -18.87 12.66 -4.37
N LYS A 103 -19.48 13.49 -5.20
CA LYS A 103 -20.74 13.18 -5.89
C LYS A 103 -20.43 12.66 -7.30
N VAL A 104 -21.03 11.55 -7.69
CA VAL A 104 -20.85 10.93 -9.02
C VAL A 104 -22.15 11.05 -9.79
N ILE A 105 -22.10 11.77 -10.92
CA ILE A 105 -23.20 11.93 -11.86
C ILE A 105 -22.95 11.04 -13.07
N LEU A 106 -23.81 10.05 -13.29
CA LEU A 106 -23.59 9.02 -14.31
C LEU A 106 -24.90 8.42 -14.85
N PRO A 107 -24.89 7.85 -16.06
CA PRO A 107 -26.03 7.08 -16.56
C PRO A 107 -26.40 5.94 -15.59
N ALA A 108 -27.69 5.75 -15.31
CA ALA A 108 -28.16 4.77 -14.31
C ALA A 108 -27.62 3.35 -14.55
N LEU A 109 -27.54 2.93 -15.82
CA LEU A 109 -27.02 1.63 -16.25
C LEU A 109 -25.53 1.39 -15.92
N ARG A 110 -24.76 2.45 -15.64
CA ARG A 110 -23.33 2.36 -15.32
C ARG A 110 -23.03 2.38 -13.82
N LYS A 111 -24.05 2.60 -12.98
CA LYS A 111 -23.88 2.75 -11.53
C LYS A 111 -23.17 1.55 -10.92
N ASP A 112 -23.65 0.34 -11.19
CA ASP A 112 -23.07 -0.87 -10.59
C ASP A 112 -21.62 -1.08 -11.05
N LEU A 113 -21.32 -0.81 -12.33
CA LEU A 113 -19.95 -0.94 -12.87
C LEU A 113 -19.01 0.04 -12.19
N MET A 114 -19.45 1.29 -12.04
CA MET A 114 -18.70 2.35 -11.37
C MET A 114 -18.44 2.01 -9.91
N THR A 115 -19.40 1.41 -9.21
CA THR A 115 -19.21 0.94 -7.83
C THR A 115 -18.07 -0.07 -7.74
N VAL A 116 -17.99 -1.06 -8.66
CA VAL A 116 -16.88 -2.03 -8.67
C VAL A 116 -15.52 -1.35 -8.88
N TYR A 117 -15.43 -0.37 -9.78
CA TYR A 117 -14.19 0.39 -9.96
C TYR A 117 -13.81 1.16 -8.69
N ILE A 118 -14.78 1.84 -8.09
CA ILE A 118 -14.58 2.63 -6.87
C ILE A 118 -14.10 1.74 -5.72
N ASP A 119 -14.72 0.58 -5.53
CA ASP A 119 -14.37 -0.37 -4.46
C ASP A 119 -12.93 -0.89 -4.57
N HIS A 120 -12.37 -0.92 -5.79
CA HIS A 120 -11.00 -1.36 -6.02
C HIS A 120 -9.98 -0.21 -5.98
N LEU A 121 -10.30 0.93 -6.60
CA LEU A 121 -9.37 2.04 -6.78
C LEU A 121 -9.38 3.02 -5.60
N PHE A 122 -10.42 3.02 -4.77
CA PHE A 122 -10.57 3.93 -3.64
C PHE A 122 -10.67 3.14 -2.33
N THR A 123 -10.44 3.85 -1.24
CA THR A 123 -10.52 3.30 0.14
C THR A 123 -11.69 3.92 0.89
N ALA A 124 -11.98 3.44 2.10
CA ALA A 124 -13.03 4.03 2.95
C ALA A 124 -12.75 5.48 3.41
N VAL A 125 -11.58 6.05 3.11
CA VAL A 125 -11.31 7.48 3.26
C VAL A 125 -12.25 8.32 2.39
N TYR A 126 -12.66 7.82 1.22
CA TYR A 126 -13.54 8.52 0.31
C TYR A 126 -15.01 8.14 0.54
N GLN A 127 -15.89 9.11 0.39
CA GLN A 127 -17.34 8.97 0.47
C GLN A 127 -17.92 9.31 -0.89
N PHE A 128 -18.77 8.43 -1.42
CA PHE A 128 -19.38 8.58 -2.73
C PHE A 128 -20.90 8.67 -2.61
N GLU A 129 -21.49 9.69 -3.23
CA GLU A 129 -22.93 9.84 -3.44
C GLU A 129 -23.21 9.72 -4.95
N PHE A 130 -24.20 8.93 -5.36
CA PHE A 130 -24.54 8.74 -6.77
C PHE A 130 -25.80 9.51 -7.15
N GLU A 131 -25.76 10.16 -8.30
CA GLU A 131 -26.87 10.88 -8.90
C GLU A 131 -27.02 10.47 -10.38
N GLY A 132 -28.25 10.18 -10.81
CA GLY A 132 -28.52 9.79 -12.19
C GLY A 132 -28.35 10.98 -13.13
N LEU A 133 -27.62 10.79 -14.23
CA LEU A 133 -27.52 11.78 -15.29
C LEU A 133 -28.89 11.90 -16.00
N GLN A 134 -29.59 13.01 -15.77
CA GLN A 134 -30.92 13.30 -16.32
C GLN A 134 -30.85 13.54 -17.83
N VAL A 135 -31.01 12.47 -18.62
CA VAL A 135 -31.17 12.59 -20.06
C VAL A 135 -32.62 12.99 -20.33
N THR A 136 -32.86 14.23 -20.76
CA THR A 136 -34.16 14.59 -21.34
C THR A 136 -34.32 13.80 -22.63
N SER A 137 -35.13 12.75 -22.61
CA SER A 137 -35.53 12.05 -23.82
C SER A 137 -37.04 12.10 -23.94
N ASP A 138 -37.53 12.61 -25.07
CA ASP A 138 -38.84 12.26 -25.63
C ASP A 138 -38.84 10.77 -26.03
N CYS A 139 -38.66 9.87 -25.06
CA CYS A 139 -38.56 8.44 -25.32
C CYS A 139 -39.34 7.63 -24.27
N GLU A 140 -40.66 7.80 -24.30
CA GLU A 140 -41.60 6.87 -23.65
C GLU A 140 -41.66 5.47 -24.32
N ASN A 141 -40.78 5.15 -25.28
CA ASN A 141 -40.91 3.92 -26.08
C ASN A 141 -39.77 2.89 -25.96
N LEU A 142 -38.98 2.92 -24.88
CA LEU A 142 -38.01 1.84 -24.56
C LEU A 142 -38.32 1.11 -23.25
N GLN A 143 -39.60 1.09 -22.85
CA GLN A 143 -40.11 0.02 -21.99
C GLN A 143 -40.33 -1.26 -22.83
N ARG A 144 -39.24 -1.91 -23.26
CA ARG A 144 -39.22 -3.36 -23.57
C ARG A 144 -37.77 -3.77 -23.84
N THR A 145 -37.34 -4.81 -23.11
CA THR A 145 -36.07 -5.54 -23.16
C THR A 145 -34.83 -4.82 -22.62
N ASP A 146 -34.81 -4.57 -21.31
CA ASP A 146 -33.83 -5.20 -20.39
C ASP A 146 -34.11 -4.72 -18.96
N SER A 147 -35.03 -5.43 -18.31
CA SER A 147 -35.37 -5.22 -16.90
C SER A 147 -34.27 -5.79 -16.00
N ARG A 148 -33.15 -5.08 -15.84
CA ARG A 148 -32.38 -5.20 -14.60
C ARG A 148 -33.01 -4.25 -13.58
N SER A 149 -33.74 -4.83 -12.63
CA SER A 149 -34.23 -4.11 -11.46
C SER A 149 -33.04 -3.53 -10.69
N GLU A 150 -33.15 -2.29 -10.21
CA GLU A 150 -32.20 -1.72 -9.23
C GLU A 150 -31.95 -2.74 -8.11
N GLY A 151 -30.69 -3.18 -7.96
CA GLY A 151 -30.29 -4.14 -6.92
C GLY A 151 -29.97 -5.58 -7.37
N GLN A 152 -29.97 -5.90 -8.67
CA GLN A 152 -29.35 -7.17 -9.13
C GLN A 152 -27.83 -7.03 -9.19
N ALA A 153 -27.11 -7.94 -8.50
CA ALA A 153 -25.65 -7.97 -8.55
C ALA A 153 -25.13 -8.14 -9.99
N LEU A 154 -24.08 -7.39 -10.34
CA LEU A 154 -23.39 -7.51 -11.62
C LEU A 154 -22.96 -8.97 -11.88
N PRO A 155 -23.06 -9.46 -13.13
CA PRO A 155 -22.50 -10.75 -13.51
C PRO A 155 -21.03 -10.86 -13.11
N LEU A 156 -20.63 -12.04 -12.62
CA LEU A 156 -19.25 -12.33 -12.21
C LEU A 156 -18.24 -12.06 -13.33
N GLN A 157 -18.64 -12.26 -14.59
CA GLN A 157 -17.82 -11.99 -15.76
C GLN A 157 -17.49 -10.49 -15.92
N ASP A 158 -18.46 -9.61 -15.70
CA ASP A 158 -18.26 -8.16 -15.79
C ASP A 158 -17.31 -7.68 -14.69
N VAL A 159 -17.46 -8.20 -13.47
CA VAL A 159 -16.55 -7.92 -12.34
C VAL A 159 -15.13 -8.39 -12.65
N ALA A 160 -14.98 -9.56 -13.27
CA ALA A 160 -13.67 -10.08 -13.66
C ALA A 160 -13.00 -9.21 -14.75
N LEU A 161 -13.77 -8.72 -15.73
CA LEU A 161 -13.28 -7.80 -16.75
C LEU A 161 -12.80 -6.48 -16.16
N ILE A 162 -13.56 -5.88 -15.23
CA ILE A 162 -13.16 -4.66 -14.51
C ILE A 162 -11.86 -4.88 -13.74
N ARG A 163 -11.75 -6.00 -13.00
CA ARG A 163 -10.53 -6.35 -12.26
C ARG A 163 -9.33 -6.50 -13.19
N SER A 164 -9.52 -7.13 -14.35
CA SER A 164 -8.50 -7.28 -15.37
C SER A 164 -8.08 -5.94 -15.97
N GLU A 165 -9.03 -5.02 -16.24
CA GLU A 165 -8.73 -3.67 -16.74
C GLU A 165 -7.88 -2.88 -15.73
N ILE A 166 -8.28 -2.88 -14.45
CA ILE A 166 -7.52 -2.23 -13.37
C ILE A 166 -6.11 -2.81 -13.28
N GLN A 167 -5.99 -4.14 -13.26
CA GLN A 167 -4.69 -4.81 -13.18
C GLN A 167 -3.79 -4.43 -14.35
N MET A 168 -4.26 -4.58 -15.59
CA MET A 168 -3.48 -4.24 -16.79
C MET A 168 -3.03 -2.78 -16.79
N TYR A 169 -3.90 -1.86 -16.36
CA TYR A 169 -3.54 -0.45 -16.25
C TYR A 169 -2.44 -0.22 -15.21
N LEU A 170 -2.57 -0.76 -13.99
CA LEU A 170 -1.57 -0.57 -12.93
C LEU A 170 -0.22 -1.23 -13.28
N GLU A 171 -0.25 -2.39 -13.92
CA GLU A 171 0.96 -3.07 -14.43
C GLU A 171 1.67 -2.25 -15.51
N SER A 172 0.93 -1.46 -16.30
CA SER A 172 1.49 -0.60 -17.35
C SER A 172 2.20 0.66 -16.81
N LEU A 173 1.95 1.04 -15.55
CA LEU A 173 2.51 2.27 -14.98
C LEU A 173 4.03 2.14 -14.78
N PRO A 174 4.83 3.17 -15.09
CA PRO A 174 6.26 3.16 -14.78
C PRO A 174 6.49 3.26 -13.26
N SER A 175 7.67 2.83 -12.81
CA SER A 175 8.12 3.10 -11.44
C SER A 175 8.23 4.62 -11.21
N LEU A 176 7.67 5.11 -10.10
CA LEU A 176 7.63 6.55 -9.84
C LEU A 176 8.95 7.12 -9.31
N LYS A 177 9.70 6.33 -8.54
CA LYS A 177 10.96 6.76 -7.92
C LYS A 177 11.99 5.64 -7.97
N GLY A 178 12.98 5.81 -8.85
CA GLY A 178 14.10 4.89 -8.99
C GLY A 178 13.68 3.45 -9.26
N GLU A 179 14.66 2.56 -9.19
CA GLU A 179 14.46 1.12 -9.34
C GLU A 179 14.26 0.45 -7.98
N LEU A 180 13.56 -0.69 -8.02
CA LEU A 180 13.34 -1.50 -6.84
C LEU A 180 14.69 -1.98 -6.30
N THR A 181 14.95 -1.71 -5.01
CA THR A 181 16.20 -2.11 -4.36
C THR A 181 15.90 -3.06 -3.19
N ILE A 182 16.59 -4.19 -3.16
CA ILE A 182 16.50 -5.20 -2.11
C ILE A 182 17.86 -5.27 -1.42
N LEU A 183 17.89 -4.95 -0.13
CA LEU A 183 19.07 -5.10 0.70
C LEU A 183 19.20 -6.55 1.15
N ARG A 184 20.35 -7.17 0.89
CA ARG A 184 20.63 -8.56 1.26
C ARG A 184 21.81 -8.64 2.19
N SER A 185 21.73 -9.59 3.11
CA SER A 185 22.80 -9.94 4.03
C SER A 185 23.51 -11.20 3.54
N SER A 186 24.83 -11.18 3.55
CA SER A 186 25.71 -12.32 3.28
C SER A 186 25.63 -13.42 4.36
N LEU A 187 25.05 -13.10 5.52
CA LEU A 187 24.87 -14.05 6.61
C LEU A 187 23.82 -15.12 6.26
N ILE A 188 22.78 -14.77 5.49
CA ILE A 188 21.77 -15.73 5.03
C ILE A 188 22.24 -16.34 3.69
N PRO A 189 22.34 -17.67 3.59
CA PRO A 189 22.91 -18.33 2.41
C PRO A 189 21.93 -18.30 1.22
N ASP A 190 22.30 -17.54 0.19
CA ASP A 190 21.50 -17.32 -1.02
C ASP A 190 21.27 -18.60 -1.84
N ASP A 191 22.05 -19.67 -1.67
CA ASP A 191 21.82 -20.96 -2.33
C ASP A 191 20.63 -21.72 -1.74
N ILE A 192 20.22 -21.40 -0.50
CA ILE A 192 19.12 -22.05 0.22
C ILE A 192 17.90 -21.14 0.31
N PHE A 193 18.11 -19.84 0.54
CA PHE A 193 17.04 -18.89 0.82
C PHE A 193 16.94 -17.79 -0.24
N LEU A 194 15.73 -17.26 -0.42
CA LEU A 194 15.50 -15.95 -1.00
C LEU A 194 15.15 -15.01 0.13
N HIS A 195 15.87 -13.90 0.29
CA HIS A 195 15.56 -12.92 1.33
C HIS A 195 15.87 -11.49 0.88
N GLY A 196 15.42 -10.57 1.72
CA GLY A 196 15.95 -9.22 1.75
C GLY A 196 15.03 -8.23 2.44
N PHE A 197 15.48 -6.99 2.48
CA PHE A 197 14.74 -5.85 3.00
C PHE A 197 14.49 -4.85 1.88
N THR A 198 13.24 -4.46 1.70
CA THR A 198 12.86 -3.52 0.64
C THR A 198 13.19 -2.09 1.02
N THR A 199 13.54 -1.28 0.02
CA THR A 199 13.51 0.18 0.13
C THR A 199 12.15 0.73 -0.35
N ARG A 200 11.98 2.05 -0.31
CA ARG A 200 10.76 2.74 -0.76
C ARG A 200 10.70 2.99 -2.28
N ALA A 201 11.73 2.62 -3.03
CA ALA A 201 11.86 2.88 -4.48
C ALA A 201 11.23 1.76 -5.33
N GLY A 202 10.92 2.05 -6.59
CA GLY A 202 10.49 1.04 -7.58
C GLY A 202 9.00 0.67 -7.59
N GLY A 203 8.13 1.46 -6.96
CA GLY A 203 6.67 1.21 -6.94
C GLY A 203 5.84 2.30 -7.62
N ILE A 204 4.52 2.17 -7.50
CA ILE A 204 3.51 3.02 -8.17
C ILE A 204 2.64 3.86 -7.23
N SER A 205 2.84 3.76 -5.91
CA SER A 205 2.11 4.59 -4.95
C SER A 205 2.58 6.05 -5.10
N TYR A 206 1.66 6.96 -5.45
CA TYR A 206 2.00 8.35 -5.77
C TYR A 206 1.86 9.33 -4.59
N ILE A 207 1.08 8.96 -3.56
CA ILE A 207 0.87 9.82 -2.38
C ILE A 207 2.24 10.10 -1.74
N PRO A 208 2.66 11.36 -1.50
CA PRO A 208 4.04 11.70 -1.14
C PRO A 208 4.63 10.88 0.01
N THR A 209 3.84 10.65 1.06
CA THR A 209 4.26 9.88 2.24
C THR A 209 4.27 8.37 2.03
N LEU A 210 3.58 7.88 1.01
CA LEU A 210 3.49 6.47 0.62
C LEU A 210 4.34 6.16 -0.61
N SER A 211 4.89 7.18 -1.28
CA SER A 211 5.63 6.99 -2.51
C SER A 211 7.01 6.37 -2.27
N SER A 212 7.42 5.32 -2.99
CA SER A 212 6.79 4.72 -4.19
C SER A 212 6.38 3.24 -4.04
N CYS A 213 7.18 2.41 -3.40
CA CYS A 213 6.93 0.97 -3.20
C CYS A 213 6.33 0.72 -1.80
N ASN A 214 5.10 1.17 -1.61
CA ASN A 214 4.37 0.90 -0.38
C ASN A 214 3.78 -0.52 -0.41
N LEU A 215 4.04 -1.28 0.64
CA LEU A 215 3.63 -2.69 0.76
C LEU A 215 2.52 -2.90 1.80
N PHE A 216 1.81 -1.84 2.20
CA PHE A 216 0.70 -1.91 3.14
C PHE A 216 -0.45 -0.97 2.79
N SER A 217 -1.68 -1.49 2.80
CA SER A 217 -2.92 -0.73 2.69
C SER A 217 -3.82 -0.99 3.90
N SER A 218 -4.66 -0.02 4.25
CA SER A 218 -5.77 -0.17 5.19
C SER A 218 -6.89 0.79 4.84
N SER A 219 -8.10 0.53 5.36
CA SER A 219 -9.27 1.38 5.14
C SER A 219 -9.10 2.84 5.57
N LYS A 220 -8.13 3.11 6.45
CA LYS A 220 -7.82 4.45 6.98
C LYS A 220 -6.77 5.21 6.15
N ARG A 221 -6.19 4.59 5.12
CA ARG A 221 -5.15 5.18 4.26
C ARG A 221 -5.68 5.34 2.85
N ARG A 222 -5.17 6.33 2.11
CA ARG A 222 -5.60 6.64 0.74
C ARG A 222 -5.07 5.67 -0.33
N ASP A 223 -4.06 4.86 -0.04
CA ASP A 223 -3.48 3.92 -1.02
C ASP A 223 -4.27 2.60 -1.04
N PRO A 224 -4.92 2.25 -2.16
CA PRO A 224 -5.83 1.09 -2.21
C PRO A 224 -5.06 -0.23 -2.30
N GLN A 225 -5.76 -1.33 -1.98
CA GLN A 225 -5.17 -2.66 -1.97
C GLN A 225 -4.62 -3.08 -3.34
N VAL A 226 -5.25 -2.69 -4.44
CA VAL A 226 -4.80 -3.04 -5.80
C VAL A 226 -3.45 -2.41 -6.16
N VAL A 227 -3.17 -1.19 -5.69
CA VAL A 227 -1.87 -0.51 -5.90
C VAL A 227 -0.78 -1.19 -5.08
N VAL A 228 -1.08 -1.54 -3.83
CA VAL A 228 -0.17 -2.29 -2.96
C VAL A 228 0.08 -3.71 -3.49
N LYS A 229 -0.93 -4.36 -4.07
CA LYS A 229 -0.79 -5.68 -4.72
C LYS A 229 0.15 -5.58 -5.93
N GLU A 230 0.06 -4.53 -6.73
CA GLU A 230 0.99 -4.30 -7.84
C GLU A 230 2.43 -4.06 -7.35
N ASN A 231 2.63 -3.26 -6.29
CA ASN A 231 3.97 -3.10 -5.68
C ASN A 231 4.53 -4.45 -5.18
N LEU A 232 3.69 -5.29 -4.57
CA LEU A 232 4.09 -6.64 -4.14
C LEU A 232 4.43 -7.53 -5.34
N ARG A 233 3.68 -7.47 -6.45
CA ARG A 233 3.98 -8.21 -7.68
C ARG A 233 5.33 -7.80 -8.26
N ARG A 234 5.64 -6.50 -8.30
CA ARG A 234 6.96 -5.97 -8.72
C ARG A 234 8.08 -6.50 -7.84
N LEU A 235 7.89 -6.47 -6.52
CA LEU A 235 8.83 -7.04 -5.57
C LEU A 235 9.02 -8.54 -5.80
N ALA A 236 7.94 -9.29 -5.95
CA ALA A 236 7.95 -10.73 -6.15
C ALA A 236 8.74 -11.12 -7.41
N ASN A 237 8.52 -10.39 -8.52
CA ASN A 237 9.28 -10.56 -9.76
C ASN A 237 10.77 -10.27 -9.57
N ALA A 238 11.12 -9.17 -8.88
CA ALA A 238 12.51 -8.80 -8.65
C ALA A 238 13.24 -9.73 -7.67
N ALA A 239 12.51 -10.27 -6.69
CA ALA A 239 13.03 -11.16 -5.65
C ALA A 239 13.02 -12.64 -6.04
N GLY A 240 12.20 -13.03 -7.02
CA GLY A 240 12.06 -14.41 -7.49
C GLY A 240 11.12 -15.27 -6.64
N PHE A 241 10.12 -14.69 -5.98
CA PHE A 241 9.13 -15.46 -5.20
C PHE A 241 7.72 -15.38 -5.80
N ASN A 242 6.84 -16.30 -5.43
CA ASN A 242 5.43 -16.29 -5.84
C ASN A 242 4.60 -15.39 -4.89
N PRO A 243 3.94 -14.32 -5.40
CA PRO A 243 3.15 -13.43 -4.55
C PRO A 243 1.87 -14.08 -4.00
N GLU A 244 1.41 -15.20 -4.57
CA GLU A 244 0.20 -15.90 -4.11
C GLU A 244 0.49 -16.83 -2.90
N THR A 245 1.76 -17.14 -2.63
CA THR A 245 2.22 -17.88 -1.42
C THR A 245 2.94 -16.95 -0.44
N PHE A 246 2.66 -15.65 -0.52
CA PHE A 246 3.20 -14.62 0.36
C PHE A 246 2.33 -14.44 1.61
N HIS A 247 2.94 -14.54 2.79
CA HIS A 247 2.31 -14.33 4.08
C HIS A 247 3.06 -13.26 4.86
N ARG A 248 2.33 -12.28 5.40
CA ARG A 248 2.89 -11.22 6.23
C ARG A 248 2.31 -11.31 7.63
N VAL A 249 3.12 -11.03 8.64
CA VAL A 249 2.64 -10.89 10.02
C VAL A 249 1.54 -9.82 10.14
N LYS A 250 0.60 -10.04 11.09
CA LYS A 250 -0.58 -9.18 11.31
C LYS A 250 -0.28 -7.95 12.19
N THR A 251 0.78 -8.00 12.99
CA THR A 251 1.30 -6.94 13.87
C THR A 251 0.33 -6.39 14.92
N ASP A 252 0.46 -6.85 16.17
CA ASP A 252 -0.16 -6.25 17.37
C ASP A 252 0.87 -5.65 18.34
N HIS A 253 2.15 -5.60 17.95
CA HIS A 253 3.26 -5.15 18.80
C HIS A 253 3.39 -5.98 20.10
N ALA A 254 3.06 -7.26 20.00
CA ALA A 254 3.15 -8.29 21.02
C ALA A 254 4.28 -9.29 20.67
N ASN A 255 4.11 -10.57 21.04
CA ASN A 255 5.11 -11.62 20.84
C ASN A 255 4.56 -12.96 20.34
N ALA A 256 3.30 -13.03 19.92
CA ALA A 256 2.72 -14.24 19.36
C ALA A 256 3.36 -14.58 18.00
N VAL A 257 3.48 -15.88 17.71
CA VAL A 257 4.14 -16.41 16.51
C VAL A 257 3.21 -17.37 15.78
N CYS A 258 2.97 -17.11 14.50
CA CYS A 258 2.25 -18.01 13.61
C CYS A 258 3.19 -19.10 13.06
N VAL A 259 2.75 -20.35 13.10
CA VAL A 259 3.48 -21.50 12.53
C VAL A 259 2.74 -21.95 11.28
N MET A 260 3.40 -21.89 10.12
CA MET A 260 2.77 -22.25 8.86
C MET A 260 2.29 -23.71 8.85
N GLY A 261 1.01 -23.89 8.51
CA GLY A 261 0.34 -25.20 8.54
C GLY A 261 -0.39 -25.52 9.85
N LYS A 262 -0.35 -24.63 10.85
CA LYS A 262 -1.15 -24.73 12.08
C LYS A 262 -2.28 -23.70 12.11
N THR A 263 -3.16 -23.82 13.11
CA THR A 263 -4.18 -22.81 13.39
C THR A 263 -3.53 -21.46 13.61
N GLU A 264 -3.92 -20.50 12.78
CA GLU A 264 -3.39 -19.14 12.83
C GLU A 264 -3.94 -18.39 14.06
N PRO A 265 -3.08 -17.71 14.85
CA PRO A 265 -3.55 -16.80 15.89
C PRO A 265 -4.34 -15.62 15.32
N ASP A 266 -5.20 -15.02 16.14
CA ASP A 266 -5.96 -13.80 15.78
C ASP A 266 -5.00 -12.66 15.38
N SER A 267 -3.92 -12.50 16.14
CA SER A 267 -2.80 -11.61 15.81
C SER A 267 -1.46 -12.23 16.19
N TYR A 268 -0.42 -11.82 15.48
CA TYR A 268 0.95 -12.24 15.70
C TYR A 268 1.94 -11.25 15.08
N ASP A 269 3.11 -11.18 15.70
CA ASP A 269 4.24 -10.36 15.27
C ASP A 269 5.39 -11.21 14.73
N GLY A 270 5.37 -12.54 14.91
CA GLY A 270 6.31 -13.48 14.30
C GLY A 270 5.61 -14.52 13.42
N ILE A 271 6.30 -15.01 12.41
CA ILE A 271 5.83 -16.12 11.56
C ILE A 271 7.01 -17.03 11.22
N VAL A 272 6.80 -18.34 11.18
CA VAL A 272 7.84 -19.34 10.88
C VAL A 272 7.35 -20.41 9.91
N THR A 273 8.24 -20.89 9.04
CA THR A 273 7.94 -21.95 8.05
C THR A 273 9.15 -22.83 7.76
N ASN A 274 8.92 -24.10 7.44
CA ASN A 274 9.89 -24.99 6.78
C ASN A 274 9.41 -25.43 5.37
N GLN A 275 8.33 -24.82 4.87
CA GLN A 275 7.75 -25.12 3.57
C GLN A 275 8.48 -24.35 2.46
N LYS A 276 8.93 -25.06 1.44
CA LYS A 276 9.54 -24.48 0.24
C LYS A 276 8.52 -23.66 -0.56
N GLY A 277 8.98 -22.61 -1.23
CA GLY A 277 8.13 -21.75 -2.06
C GLY A 277 7.15 -20.85 -1.29
N VAL A 278 7.05 -20.99 0.05
CA VAL A 278 6.27 -20.09 0.91
C VAL A 278 7.15 -18.91 1.32
N THR A 279 6.67 -17.69 1.06
CA THR A 279 7.39 -16.46 1.42
C THR A 279 6.73 -15.83 2.64
N ILE A 280 7.51 -15.63 3.69
CA ILE A 280 7.05 -14.98 4.91
C ILE A 280 7.71 -13.61 5.08
N ALA A 281 6.99 -12.64 5.66
CA ALA A 281 7.49 -11.27 5.77
C ALA A 281 7.06 -10.55 7.05
N ALA A 282 7.91 -9.61 7.48
CA ALA A 282 7.67 -8.68 8.57
C ALA A 282 7.68 -7.23 8.05
N PRO A 283 6.65 -6.41 8.34
CA PRO A 283 6.65 -5.00 7.97
C PRO A 283 7.59 -4.19 8.87
N GLY A 284 8.16 -3.13 8.28
CA GLY A 284 9.01 -2.17 8.96
C GLY A 284 8.73 -0.75 8.46
N ALA A 285 8.77 0.18 9.40
CA ALA A 285 8.80 1.62 9.18
C ALA A 285 9.21 2.28 10.50
N ASP A 286 10.40 1.88 10.99
CA ASP A 286 11.06 2.16 12.28
C ASP A 286 11.15 0.97 13.22
N CYS A 287 10.08 0.17 13.37
CA CYS A 287 10.19 -1.13 14.03
C CYS A 287 11.10 -2.05 13.22
N ILE A 288 11.78 -2.99 13.89
CA ILE A 288 12.79 -3.84 13.26
C ILE A 288 12.09 -5.02 12.55
N PRO A 289 12.19 -5.16 11.22
CA PRO A 289 11.95 -6.44 10.59
C PRO A 289 13.15 -7.34 10.86
N VAL A 290 12.93 -8.46 11.54
CA VAL A 290 13.97 -9.45 11.87
C VAL A 290 13.74 -10.69 11.02
N LEU A 291 14.78 -11.15 10.33
CA LEU A 291 14.74 -12.39 9.55
C LEU A 291 15.59 -13.46 10.24
N PHE A 292 15.07 -14.69 10.25
CA PHE A 292 15.69 -15.86 10.87
C PHE A 292 15.84 -16.95 9.81
N ALA A 293 17.00 -17.59 9.76
CA ALA A 293 17.28 -18.69 8.83
C ALA A 293 18.09 -19.78 9.52
N ASP A 294 17.60 -21.01 9.46
CA ASP A 294 18.35 -22.20 9.81
C ASP A 294 18.71 -22.96 8.51
N PRO A 295 19.97 -22.89 8.04
CA PRO A 295 20.39 -23.57 6.82
C PRO A 295 20.49 -25.10 6.97
N VAL A 296 20.59 -25.62 8.20
CA VAL A 296 20.72 -27.06 8.49
C VAL A 296 19.35 -27.72 8.43
N ARG A 297 18.37 -27.17 9.16
CA ARG A 297 16.98 -27.66 9.15
C ARG A 297 16.14 -27.15 8.00
N LYS A 298 16.65 -26.16 7.25
CA LYS A 298 15.93 -25.49 6.16
C LYS A 298 14.59 -24.94 6.65
N ALA A 299 14.65 -24.13 7.70
CA ALA A 299 13.51 -23.41 8.25
C ALA A 299 13.84 -21.92 8.30
N CYS A 300 12.83 -21.08 8.19
CA CYS A 300 12.99 -19.64 8.31
C CYS A 300 11.86 -19.00 9.13
N GLY A 301 12.13 -17.78 9.58
CA GLY A 301 11.21 -16.94 10.34
C GLY A 301 11.31 -15.48 9.93
N ALA A 302 10.22 -14.74 10.16
CA ALA A 302 10.19 -13.29 10.07
C ALA A 302 9.45 -12.72 11.28
N ALA A 303 9.98 -11.67 11.90
CA ALA A 303 9.34 -11.02 13.04
C ALA A 303 9.34 -9.49 12.93
N HIS A 304 8.24 -8.88 13.34
CA HIS A 304 8.11 -7.45 13.57
C HIS A 304 8.46 -7.14 15.03
N SER A 305 9.61 -6.51 15.25
CA SER A 305 10.09 -6.16 16.59
C SER A 305 10.08 -4.65 16.78
N GLY A 306 8.92 -4.12 17.19
CA GLY A 306 8.81 -2.78 17.76
C GLY A 306 9.31 -2.73 19.20
N TRP A 307 9.32 -1.55 19.82
CA TRP A 307 9.85 -1.39 21.19
C TRP A 307 9.14 -2.31 22.21
N LYS A 308 7.81 -2.44 22.14
CA LYS A 308 7.04 -3.36 22.99
C LYS A 308 7.38 -4.82 22.68
N GLY A 309 7.37 -5.19 21.40
CA GLY A 309 7.71 -6.55 20.96
C GLY A 309 9.12 -6.99 21.35
N THR A 310 10.09 -6.07 21.33
CA THR A 310 11.45 -6.31 21.84
C THR A 310 11.43 -6.63 23.33
N LEU A 311 10.74 -5.83 24.14
CA LEU A 311 10.62 -6.09 25.59
C LEU A 311 9.86 -7.39 25.91
N LEU A 312 8.87 -7.74 25.09
CA LEU A 312 8.10 -8.98 25.20
C LEU A 312 8.82 -10.20 24.59
N GLY A 313 9.98 -10.00 23.96
CA GLY A 313 10.83 -11.07 23.46
C GLY A 313 10.35 -11.73 22.16
N VAL A 314 9.65 -11.02 21.26
CA VAL A 314 9.14 -11.59 19.99
C VAL A 314 10.22 -12.28 19.15
N SER A 315 11.44 -11.75 19.15
CA SER A 315 12.56 -12.34 18.41
C SER A 315 12.93 -13.72 18.97
N MET A 316 13.00 -13.85 20.29
CA MET A 316 13.24 -15.15 20.94
C MET A 316 12.03 -16.07 20.87
N ALA A 317 10.80 -15.55 20.91
CA ALA A 317 9.60 -16.35 20.67
C ALA A 317 9.63 -16.99 19.26
N THR A 318 10.10 -16.24 18.26
CA THR A 318 10.27 -16.73 16.88
C THR A 318 11.33 -17.83 16.80
N VAL A 319 12.49 -17.62 17.44
CA VAL A 319 13.54 -18.66 17.57
C VAL A 319 12.98 -19.92 18.25
N ASN A 320 12.28 -19.76 19.38
CA ASN A 320 11.71 -20.88 20.12
C ASN A 320 10.71 -21.66 19.28
N ALA A 321 9.88 -20.98 18.48
CA ALA A 321 8.97 -21.65 17.55
C ALA A 321 9.74 -22.45 16.49
N MET A 322 10.81 -21.91 15.91
CA MET A 322 11.65 -22.68 14.96
C MET A 322 12.25 -23.93 15.61
N VAL A 323 12.76 -23.81 16.85
CA VAL A 323 13.33 -24.93 17.61
C VAL A 323 12.26 -25.98 17.92
N SER A 324 11.11 -25.58 18.48
CA SER A 324 10.08 -26.52 18.90
C SER A 324 9.36 -27.20 17.74
N GLU A 325 9.16 -26.48 16.64
CA GLU A 325 8.35 -26.96 15.51
C GLU A 325 9.18 -27.69 14.44
N TYR A 326 10.42 -27.26 14.22
CA TYR A 326 11.26 -27.77 13.13
C TYR A 326 12.55 -28.42 13.62
N GLY A 327 12.79 -28.45 14.94
CA GLY A 327 13.97 -29.06 15.52
C GLY A 327 15.27 -28.30 15.22
N CYS A 328 15.18 -27.00 14.95
CA CYS A 328 16.33 -26.11 14.77
C CYS A 328 17.23 -26.15 16.00
N ASP A 329 18.55 -26.07 15.79
CA ASP A 329 19.50 -25.75 16.88
C ASP A 329 19.67 -24.23 16.90
N VAL A 330 19.56 -23.63 18.09
CA VAL A 330 19.79 -22.19 18.28
C VAL A 330 21.17 -21.73 17.78
N LYS A 331 22.16 -22.63 17.77
CA LYS A 331 23.50 -22.35 17.26
C LYS A 331 23.60 -22.33 15.74
N ASP A 332 22.65 -22.92 15.03
CA ASP A 332 22.59 -22.93 13.56
C ASP A 332 21.73 -21.78 13.02
N ILE A 333 20.85 -21.21 13.85
CA ILE A 333 19.98 -20.10 13.46
C ILE A 333 20.80 -18.83 13.25
N ARG A 334 20.65 -18.25 12.06
CA ARG A 334 21.19 -16.96 11.65
C ARG A 334 20.10 -15.90 11.71
N VAL A 335 20.43 -14.74 12.24
CA VAL A 335 19.49 -13.65 12.50
C VAL A 335 20.00 -12.36 11.88
N VAL A 336 19.15 -11.70 11.10
CA VAL A 336 19.47 -10.41 10.48
C VAL A 336 18.44 -9.38 10.89
N LEU A 337 18.90 -8.30 11.53
CA LEU A 337 18.08 -7.14 11.88
C LEU A 337 18.07 -6.18 10.69
N GLY A 338 16.89 -5.92 10.13
CA GLY A 338 16.74 -5.03 8.98
C GLY A 338 16.71 -3.53 9.32
N PRO A 339 16.42 -2.70 8.30
CA PRO A 339 16.27 -1.25 8.48
C PRO A 339 15.22 -0.91 9.53
N SER A 340 15.57 -0.06 10.48
CA SER A 340 14.75 0.34 11.64
C SER A 340 15.14 1.72 12.11
N VAL A 341 14.46 2.31 13.09
CA VAL A 341 14.94 3.55 13.70
C VAL A 341 16.14 3.25 14.58
N GLY A 342 17.21 4.02 14.43
CA GLY A 342 18.44 3.84 15.20
C GLY A 342 18.48 4.69 16.48
N PRO A 343 19.45 4.44 17.37
CA PRO A 343 19.67 5.22 18.59
C PRO A 343 20.13 6.67 18.34
N CYS A 344 20.38 7.03 17.08
CA CYS A 344 20.60 8.42 16.66
C CYS A 344 19.30 9.25 16.63
N CYS A 345 18.13 8.61 16.53
CA CYS A 345 16.85 9.29 16.38
C CYS A 345 15.84 8.88 17.45
N TYR A 346 15.78 7.59 17.79
CA TYR A 346 14.69 7.06 18.60
C TYR A 346 14.81 7.45 20.06
N LYS A 347 13.75 8.05 20.60
CA LYS A 347 13.64 8.45 22.01
C LYS A 347 12.36 7.90 22.61
N LEU A 348 12.43 7.59 23.90
CA LEU A 348 11.26 7.27 24.72
C LEU A 348 11.27 8.11 26.00
N PRO A 349 10.12 8.28 26.67
CA PRO A 349 10.10 8.82 28.02
C PRO A 349 11.00 8.01 28.95
N HIS A 350 11.64 8.68 29.90
CA HIS A 350 12.57 8.08 30.86
C HIS A 350 12.06 6.77 31.50
N GLU A 351 10.78 6.74 31.90
CA GLU A 351 10.19 5.54 32.52
C GLU A 351 10.21 4.31 31.61
N SER A 352 9.96 4.49 30.30
CA SER A 352 10.06 3.39 29.33
C SER A 352 11.51 3.02 29.03
N ALA A 353 12.45 3.97 29.15
CA ALA A 353 13.88 3.71 28.95
C ALA A 353 14.48 2.78 30.02
N LYS A 354 13.92 2.77 31.24
CA LYS A 354 14.39 1.90 32.34
C LYS A 354 14.37 0.42 31.97
N GLU A 355 13.34 -0.04 31.26
CA GLU A 355 13.24 -1.44 30.84
C GLU A 355 14.38 -1.82 29.88
N PHE A 356 14.74 -0.94 28.94
CA PHE A 356 15.88 -1.16 28.05
C PHE A 356 17.21 -1.09 28.78
N HIS A 357 17.35 -0.20 29.76
CA HIS A 357 18.56 -0.12 30.58
C HIS A 357 18.80 -1.39 31.42
N ARG A 358 17.72 -2.04 31.88
CA ARG A 358 17.80 -3.35 32.57
C ARG A 358 18.29 -4.47 31.67
N ILE A 359 17.93 -4.45 30.38
CA ILE A 359 18.49 -5.39 29.38
C ILE A 359 19.99 -5.16 29.23
N GLY A 360 20.40 -3.89 29.17
CA GLY A 360 21.81 -3.54 29.19
C GLY A 360 22.04 -2.04 29.21
N PRO A 361 23.05 -1.53 29.97
CA PRO A 361 23.30 -0.09 30.06
C PRO A 361 23.58 0.57 28.69
N LYS A 362 24.19 -0.18 27.76
CA LYS A 362 24.50 0.30 26.40
C LYS A 362 23.26 0.44 25.49
N CYS A 363 22.11 -0.08 25.90
CA CYS A 363 20.85 0.05 25.15
C CYS A 363 20.23 1.45 25.28
N VAL A 364 20.75 2.29 26.19
CA VAL A 364 20.21 3.64 26.43
C VAL A 364 21.33 4.66 26.46
N ARG A 365 21.19 5.76 25.71
CA ARG A 365 22.12 6.90 25.76
C ARG A 365 21.42 8.07 26.44
N GLN A 366 22.19 8.81 27.26
CA GLN A 366 21.68 9.91 28.08
C GLN A 366 20.58 9.42 29.04
N PHE A 367 20.87 8.38 29.82
CA PHE A 367 19.90 7.69 30.66
C PHE A 367 19.13 8.64 31.57
N ASP A 368 19.79 9.62 32.21
CA ASP A 368 19.13 10.55 33.14
C ASP A 368 18.32 11.68 32.46
N SER A 369 18.22 11.69 31.13
CA SER A 369 17.40 12.66 30.38
C SER A 369 15.91 12.35 30.52
N ALA A 370 15.05 13.37 30.40
CA ALA A 370 13.60 13.17 30.34
C ALA A 370 13.17 12.29 29.14
N CYS A 371 13.94 12.38 28.04
CA CYS A 371 13.73 11.59 26.82
C CYS A 371 15.05 10.97 26.34
N PRO A 372 15.52 9.87 26.94
CA PRO A 372 16.74 9.18 26.54
C PRO A 372 16.63 8.57 25.14
N TYR A 373 17.78 8.38 24.49
CA TYR A 373 17.83 7.67 23.21
C TYR A 373 17.88 6.16 23.44
N ILE A 374 17.06 5.42 22.70
CA ILE A 374 16.90 3.97 22.86
C ILE A 374 17.49 3.23 21.67
N ASP A 375 18.29 2.23 21.97
CA ASP A 375 18.85 1.29 21.01
C ASP A 375 18.09 -0.04 21.06
N ILE A 376 16.97 -0.09 20.35
CA ILE A 376 16.14 -1.30 20.24
C ILE A 376 16.87 -2.44 19.52
N ARG A 377 17.84 -2.11 18.66
CA ARG A 377 18.65 -3.09 17.91
C ARG A 377 19.61 -3.79 18.86
N ARG A 378 20.33 -3.02 19.66
CA ARG A 378 21.24 -3.54 20.69
C ARG A 378 20.50 -4.37 21.75
N ALA A 379 19.32 -3.90 22.19
CA ALA A 379 18.50 -4.68 23.12
C ALA A 379 18.07 -6.02 22.52
N THR A 380 17.61 -6.03 21.26
CA THR A 380 17.25 -7.26 20.54
C THR A 380 18.46 -8.21 20.42
N ARG A 381 19.64 -7.69 20.10
CA ARG A 381 20.89 -8.48 20.06
C ARG A 381 21.19 -9.15 21.40
N ILE A 382 21.19 -8.39 22.50
CA ILE A 382 21.49 -8.92 23.83
C ILE A 382 20.52 -10.04 24.21
N LEU A 383 19.22 -9.87 23.91
CA LEU A 383 18.21 -10.89 24.18
C LEU A 383 18.43 -12.16 23.34
N LEU A 384 18.80 -12.02 22.06
CA LEU A 384 19.12 -13.16 21.19
C LEU A 384 20.38 -13.92 21.66
N GLU A 385 21.45 -13.20 22.00
CA GLU A 385 22.69 -13.78 22.54
C GLU A 385 22.41 -14.51 23.87
N SER A 386 21.63 -13.89 24.76
CA SER A 386 21.21 -14.50 26.03
C SER A 386 20.33 -15.73 25.82
N GLY A 387 19.60 -15.79 24.71
CA GLY A 387 18.80 -16.94 24.28
C GLY A 387 19.58 -18.06 23.58
N GLY A 388 20.90 -17.89 23.41
CA GLY A 388 21.79 -18.92 22.87
C GLY A 388 22.12 -18.80 21.38
N ILE A 389 21.62 -17.79 20.67
CA ILE A 389 22.08 -17.49 19.32
C ILE A 389 23.54 -17.04 19.39
N LEU A 390 24.40 -17.61 18.53
CA LEU A 390 25.81 -17.25 18.51
C LEU A 390 26.01 -15.79 18.06
N PRO A 391 26.92 -15.01 18.69
CA PRO A 391 27.15 -13.61 18.31
C PRO A 391 27.50 -13.41 16.83
N GLU A 392 28.26 -14.33 16.24
CA GLU A 392 28.62 -14.36 14.81
C GLU A 392 27.43 -14.63 13.88
N ASN A 393 26.35 -15.21 14.41
CA ASN A 393 25.11 -15.48 13.70
C ASN A 393 24.09 -14.34 13.82
N ILE A 394 24.47 -13.17 14.35
CA ILE A 394 23.59 -12.01 14.43
C ILE A 394 24.19 -10.85 13.66
N GLN A 395 23.52 -10.44 12.59
CA GLN A 395 23.85 -9.21 11.87
C GLN A 395 22.93 -8.06 12.29
N ASP A 396 23.54 -6.95 12.70
CA ASP A 396 22.89 -5.67 12.99
C ASP A 396 23.76 -4.49 12.49
N ASP A 397 23.62 -3.31 13.09
CA ASP A 397 24.37 -2.10 12.74
C ASP A 397 25.83 -2.08 13.25
N SER A 398 26.31 -3.16 13.87
CA SER A 398 27.74 -3.37 14.11
C SER A 398 28.54 -3.65 12.83
N VAL A 399 27.88 -4.06 11.74
CA VAL A 399 28.51 -4.19 10.42
C VAL A 399 28.72 -2.80 9.82
N THR A 400 29.97 -2.35 9.77
CA THR A 400 30.35 -1.01 9.29
C THR A 400 30.61 -0.93 7.78
N ASP A 401 30.80 -2.08 7.12
CA ASP A 401 30.89 -2.14 5.67
C ASP A 401 29.56 -1.70 5.05
N GLN A 402 29.58 -0.57 4.36
CA GLN A 402 28.39 0.03 3.75
C GLN A 402 27.73 -0.87 2.69
N ASN A 403 28.49 -1.77 2.07
CA ASN A 403 27.96 -2.69 1.07
C ASN A 403 27.25 -3.90 1.69
N GLN A 404 27.49 -4.16 2.98
CA GLN A 404 26.90 -5.30 3.70
C GLN A 404 25.92 -4.86 4.79
N ASN A 405 25.94 -3.58 5.20
CA ASN A 405 25.07 -3.07 6.23
C ASN A 405 23.62 -2.91 5.73
N VAL A 406 22.74 -3.77 6.23
CA VAL A 406 21.31 -3.73 5.98
C VAL A 406 20.51 -3.07 7.12
N THR A 407 21.14 -2.74 8.25
CA THR A 407 20.50 -2.21 9.48
C THR A 407 20.57 -0.68 9.53
N LEU A 408 20.22 -0.03 8.43
CA LEU A 408 20.27 1.42 8.28
C LEU A 408 19.17 2.12 9.10
N CYS A 409 19.43 3.34 9.57
CA CYS A 409 18.41 4.14 10.28
C CYS A 409 17.35 4.67 9.31
N THR A 410 16.11 4.17 9.42
CA THR A 410 14.99 4.55 8.55
C THR A 410 14.70 6.05 8.59
N ALA A 411 14.81 6.68 9.76
CA ALA A 411 14.62 8.12 9.93
C ALA A 411 15.72 8.94 9.25
N CYS A 412 16.98 8.51 9.31
CA CYS A 412 18.13 9.21 8.73
C CYS A 412 18.25 9.06 7.20
N HIS A 413 17.59 8.06 6.60
CA HIS A 413 17.67 7.79 5.16
C HIS A 413 16.30 7.93 4.48
N PRO A 414 15.74 9.15 4.38
CA PRO A 414 14.42 9.40 3.80
C PRO A 414 14.28 8.98 2.33
N ASP A 415 15.37 9.00 1.58
CA ASP A 415 15.38 8.57 0.18
C ASP A 415 15.25 7.05 0.04
N LYS A 416 15.64 6.29 1.07
CA LYS A 416 15.63 4.82 1.05
C LYS A 416 14.44 4.20 1.79
N PHE A 417 13.96 4.81 2.87
CA PHE A 417 12.96 4.16 3.73
C PHE A 417 11.83 5.07 4.16
N TYR A 418 10.66 4.45 4.40
CA TYR A 418 9.59 5.07 5.16
C TYR A 418 9.94 5.05 6.66
N SER A 419 9.46 6.05 7.40
CA SER A 419 9.66 6.17 8.84
C SER A 419 8.43 6.82 9.48
N HIS A 420 7.76 6.10 10.38
CA HIS A 420 6.63 6.65 11.13
C HIS A 420 7.05 7.80 12.06
N PHE A 421 8.23 7.70 12.66
CA PHE A 421 8.86 8.69 13.53
C PHE A 421 9.09 10.01 12.79
N ARG A 422 9.55 9.95 11.53
CA ARG A 422 9.79 11.13 10.70
C ARG A 422 8.51 11.64 10.03
N ASP A 423 7.72 10.74 9.45
CA ASP A 423 6.63 11.07 8.51
C ASP A 423 5.24 11.12 9.18
N GLY A 424 5.14 10.74 10.46
CA GLY A 424 3.89 10.74 11.23
C GLY A 424 2.98 9.57 10.88
N THR A 425 1.66 9.75 11.04
CA THR A 425 0.66 8.67 10.98
C THR A 425 0.35 8.17 9.58
N ASN A 426 0.65 8.97 8.55
CA ASN A 426 0.44 8.61 7.16
C ASN A 426 1.79 8.31 6.52
N PHE A 427 2.26 7.06 6.60
CA PHE A 427 3.58 6.62 6.14
C PHE A 427 3.47 5.32 5.33
N GLY A 428 4.31 5.15 4.32
CA GLY A 428 4.41 3.89 3.58
C GLY A 428 5.07 2.80 4.41
N THR A 429 5.07 1.56 3.93
CA THR A 429 5.64 0.44 4.69
C THR A 429 6.55 -0.39 3.81
N GLN A 430 7.81 -0.55 4.26
CA GLN A 430 8.74 -1.52 3.71
C GLN A 430 8.59 -2.86 4.43
N ILE A 431 9.18 -3.93 3.88
CA ILE A 431 9.18 -5.26 4.51
C ILE A 431 10.57 -5.88 4.51
N GLY A 432 10.81 -6.76 5.49
CA GLY A 432 11.78 -7.84 5.37
C GLY A 432 11.06 -9.11 4.97
N PHE A 433 11.56 -9.85 3.99
CA PHE A 433 10.98 -11.13 3.55
C PHE A 433 12.03 -12.23 3.50
N ILE A 434 11.59 -13.47 3.67
CA ILE A 434 12.41 -14.67 3.50
C ILE A 434 11.56 -15.86 3.01
N SER A 435 12.14 -16.70 2.16
CA SER A 435 11.58 -17.98 1.74
C SER A 435 12.68 -19.02 1.53
N ILE A 436 12.31 -20.29 1.58
CA ILE A 436 13.20 -21.40 1.23
C ILE A 436 13.01 -21.67 -0.27
N LYS A 437 14.11 -21.75 -1.02
CA LYS A 437 14.09 -22.08 -2.45
C LYS A 437 13.53 -23.48 -2.71
N ASP A 438 12.91 -23.64 -3.86
CA ASP A 438 12.36 -24.92 -4.33
C ASP A 438 13.44 -26.00 -4.55
#